data_AF-A0A8T9G0U9-F1
#
_entry.id   AF-A0A8T9G0U9-F1
#
_cell.length_a   1.000
_cell.length_b   1.000
_cell.length_c   1.000
_cell.angle_alpha   90.00
_cell.angle_beta   90.00
_cell.angle_gamma   90.00
#
_symmetry.space_group_name_H-M   'P 1'
#
loop_
_entity.id
_entity.type
_entity.pdbx_description
1 polymer ?
#
loop_
_entity_poly.entity_id
_entity_poly.type
_entity_poly.pdbx_seq_one_letter_code
_entity_poly.pdbx_strand_id
1 'polypeptide(L)' 'MWLWRPILADPPIYTQADLRQWVTLQDVMDAHEALDLKGAMQEKSKD' A
#
# COMPACT_ATOMS: atom_id res chain seq x y z
N MET A 1 -0.61 8.18 -11.13
CA MET A 1 -0.66 8.77 -9.77
C MET A 1 -0.60 7.62 -8.78
N TRP A 2 0.58 7.32 -8.23
CA TRP A 2 0.90 6.03 -7.56
C TRP A 2 0.48 5.96 -6.08
N LEU A 3 0.02 7.08 -5.52
CA LEU A 3 -0.40 7.22 -4.11
C LEU A 3 -1.69 6.48 -3.75
N TRP A 4 -2.46 6.01 -4.72
CA TRP A 4 -3.74 5.35 -4.45
C TRP A 4 -3.63 3.84 -4.20
N ARG A 5 -2.45 3.24 -4.43
CA ARG A 5 -2.27 1.79 -4.29
C ARG A 5 -2.55 1.27 -2.87
N PRO A 6 -2.16 1.95 -1.78
CA PRO A 6 -2.48 1.49 -0.43
C PRO A 6 -3.99 1.52 -0.11
N ILE A 7 -4.75 2.42 -0.74
CA ILE A 7 -6.20 2.56 -0.54
C ILE A 7 -6.98 1.56 -1.40
N LEU A 8 -6.43 1.24 -2.58
CA LEU A 8 -7.01 0.32 -3.55
C LEU A 8 -6.51 -1.12 -3.36
N ALA A 9 -5.63 -1.38 -2.39
CA ALA A 9 -5.18 -2.72 -2.05
C ALA A 9 -6.37 -3.57 -1.56
N ASP A 10 -6.25 -4.90 -1.70
CA ASP A 10 -7.23 -5.84 -1.16
C ASP A 10 -6.54 -6.79 -0.15
N PRO A 11 -6.79 -6.64 1.16
CA PRO A 11 -7.61 -5.60 1.79
C PRO A 11 -6.95 -4.20 1.77
N PRO A 12 -7.73 -3.09 1.84
CA PRO A 12 -7.18 -1.74 1.86
C PRO A 12 -6.30 -1.51 3.09
N ILE A 13 -5.13 -0.89 2.91
CA ILE A 13 -4.23 -0.52 4.02
C ILE A 13 -4.77 0.73 4.73
N TYR A 14 -5.24 1.72 3.97
CA TYR A 14 -5.79 2.96 4.50
C TYR A 14 -7.13 3.30 3.83
N THR A 15 -8.02 3.93 4.59
CA THR A 15 -9.26 4.49 4.03
C THR A 15 -9.06 5.95 3.61
N GLN A 16 -10.02 6.51 2.86
CA GLN A 16 -10.01 7.94 2.56
C GLN A 16 -10.13 8.83 3.81
N ALA A 17 -10.72 8.32 4.90
CA ALA A 17 -10.82 9.07 6.15
C ALA A 17 -9.44 9.18 6.82
N ASP A 18 -8.66 8.10 6.82
CA ASP A 18 -7.32 8.06 7.42
C ASP A 18 -6.37 9.05 6.76
N LEU A 19 -6.42 9.16 5.42
CA LEU A 19 -5.69 10.16 4.64
C LEU A 19 -5.97 11.61 5.06
N ARG A 20 -7.16 11.89 5.58
CA ARG A 20 -7.57 13.24 5.97
C ARG A 20 -7.33 13.53 7.45
N GLN A 21 -7.09 12.50 8.25
CA GLN A 21 -7.01 12.62 9.71
C GLN A 21 -5.58 12.52 10.23
N TRP A 22 -4.78 11.56 9.74
CA TRP A 22 -3.50 11.24 10.37
C TRP A 22 -2.45 10.66 9.43
N VAL A 23 -2.83 10.07 8.30
CA VAL A 23 -1.87 9.45 7.37
C VAL A 23 -1.10 10.52 6.62
N THR A 24 0.22 10.46 6.72
CA THR A 24 1.12 11.37 6.02
C THR A 24 1.52 10.82 4.65
N LEU A 25 2.10 11.69 3.82
CA LEU A 25 2.65 11.27 2.52
C LEU A 25 3.70 10.16 2.67
N GLN A 26 4.54 10.22 3.72
CA GLN A 26 5.57 9.23 3.99
C GLN A 26 4.95 7.85 4.28
N ASP A 27 3.90 7.81 5.12
CA ASP A 27 3.21 6.57 5.47
C ASP A 27 2.61 5.87 4.23
N VAL A 28 2.13 6.65 3.26
CA VAL A 28 1.60 6.13 1.99
C VAL A 28 2.74 5.57 1.12
N MET A 29 3.91 6.22 1.09
CA MET A 29 5.07 5.70 0.35
C MET A 29 5.61 4.42 0.97
N ASP A 30 5.72 4.35 2.30
CA ASP A 30 6.21 3.16 2.99
C ASP A 30 5.25 1.97 2.78
N ALA A 31 3.93 2.22 2.85
CA ALA A 31 2.91 1.20 2.55
C ALA A 31 2.96 0.72 1.10
N HIS A 32 3.33 1.60 0.16
CA HIS A 32 3.50 1.24 -1.24
C HIS A 32 4.67 0.26 -1.42
N GLU A 33 5.82 0.53 -0.82
CA GLU A 33 6.98 -0.38 -0.86
C GLU A 33 6.65 -1.75 -0.25
N ALA A 34 5.93 -1.76 0.88
CA ALA A 34 5.51 -3.01 1.52
C ALA A 34 4.60 -3.86 0.62
N LEU A 35 3.70 -3.23 -0.15
CA LEU A 35 2.84 -3.92 -1.11
C LEU A 35 3.64 -4.50 -2.28
N ASP A 36 4.62 -3.75 -2.80
CA ASP A 36 5.49 -4.24 -3.88
C ASP A 36 6.34 -5.43 -3.41
N LEU A 37 6.87 -5.37 -2.19
CA LEU A 37 7.62 -6.47 -1.59
C LEU A 37 6.77 -7.73 -1.46
N LYS A 38 5.53 -7.58 -0.97
CA LYS A 38 4.58 -8.69 -0.82
C LYS A 38 4.21 -9.32 -2.17
N GLY A 39 4.00 -8.51 -3.21
CA GLY A 39 3.75 -9.00 -4.56
C GLY A 39 4.92 -9.81 -5.11
N ALA A 40 6.14 -9.26 -5.01
CA ALA A 40 7.36 -9.95 -5.45
C ALA A 40 7.62 -11.27 -4.69
N MET A 41 7.29 -11.33 -3.39
CA MET A 41 7.38 -12.56 -2.61
C MET A 41 6.36 -13.62 -3.07
N GLN A 42 5.13 -13.20 -3.40
CA GLN A 42 4.11 -14.13 -3.92
C GLN A 42 4.46 -14.67 -5.31
N GLU A 43 5.12 -13.87 -6.15
CA GLU A 43 5.64 -14.33 -7.45
C GLU A 43 6.77 -15.34 -7.26
N LYS A 44 7.73 -15.07 -6.36
CA LYS A 44 8.83 -16.01 -6.06
C LYS A 44 8.40 -17.32 -5.39
N SER A 45 7.27 -17.35 -4.70
CA SER A 45 6.71 -18.57 -4.10
C SER A 45 5.97 -19.46 -5.10
N LYS A 46 5.77 -19.02 -6.35
CA LYS A 46 5.08 -19.80 -7.40
C LYS A 46 6.03 -20.54 -8.35
N ASP A 47 7.35 -20.35 -8.20
CA ASP A 47 8.42 -21.15 -8.82
C ASP A 47 8.94 -22.22 -7.84
#